data_AF-A0A2K2HB34-F1
#
_entry.id   AF-A0A2K2HB34-F1
#
_cell.length_a   1.000
_cell.length_b   1.000
_cell.length_c   1.000
_cell.angle_alpha   90.00
_cell.angle_beta   90.00
_cell.angle_gamma   90.00
#
_symmetry.space_group_name_H-M   'P 1'
#
loop_
_entity.id
_entity.type
_entity.pdbx_description
1 polymer ?
#
loop_
_entity_poly.entity_id
_entity_poly.type
_entity_poly.pdbx_seq_one_letter_code
_entity_poly.pdbx_strand_id
1 'polypeptide(L)'
;MLRLLLVTLLLTTAFSPARAAEYVKRPVLLKAANELPAELRQGPNFTVGAKVRNDGLINFYLLQTDYGRLSAEGTAELKERVNELNALRVMEEMERSEVFKEALVGGVKATGEGVVNLVTSPIDTGKEIIEGTGQFLSNIGQAFVSDDPNQDNALKVALGYDAAKRQFAYEFGINPYSDYEPVIDRLGEIARAAVAGGLTPKAALAAIDHDIATIARISGTARGMQKLVRDNPPNKLREINLDKLKKI
;
A
#
# COMPACT_ATOMS: atom_id res chain seq x y z
N MET A 1 -25.30 -88.24 -25.02
CA MET A 1 -24.36 -87.81 -23.95
C MET A 1 -23.50 -86.69 -24.54
N LEU A 2 -23.90 -85.42 -24.39
CA LEU A 2 -23.62 -84.50 -23.28
C LEU A 2 -22.15 -83.97 -23.26
N ARG A 3 -22.05 -82.62 -23.31
CA ARG A 3 -20.94 -81.72 -22.88
C ARG A 3 -19.74 -81.55 -23.83
N LEU A 4 -19.15 -80.37 -24.02
CA LEU A 4 -19.46 -78.97 -23.70
C LEU A 4 -18.43 -78.15 -24.53
N LEU A 5 -18.88 -77.18 -25.31
CA LEU A 5 -18.02 -76.20 -25.99
C LEU A 5 -17.40 -75.26 -24.94
N LEU A 6 -16.07 -75.10 -24.95
CA LEU A 6 -15.39 -74.03 -24.22
C LEU A 6 -14.73 -73.10 -25.24
N VAL A 7 -15.43 -72.03 -25.60
CA VAL A 7 -14.89 -70.93 -26.40
C VAL A 7 -14.37 -69.89 -25.41
N THR A 8 -13.05 -69.79 -25.27
CA THR A 8 -12.40 -68.77 -24.44
C THR A 8 -12.34 -67.47 -25.23
N LEU A 9 -13.30 -66.57 -24.99
CA LEU A 9 -13.30 -65.21 -25.55
C LEU A 9 -12.28 -64.36 -24.78
N LEU A 10 -11.10 -64.13 -25.38
CA LEU A 10 -10.11 -63.19 -24.85
C LEU A 10 -10.63 -61.76 -25.06
N LEU A 11 -11.22 -61.18 -24.02
CA LEU A 11 -11.66 -59.79 -24.01
C LEU A 11 -10.46 -58.89 -23.68
N THR A 12 -9.71 -58.46 -24.70
CA THR A 12 -8.64 -57.46 -24.53
C THR A 12 -9.27 -56.10 -24.26
N THR A 13 -9.38 -55.71 -22.99
CA THR A 13 -9.75 -54.36 -22.60
C THR A 13 -8.56 -53.44 -22.88
N ALA A 14 -8.64 -52.65 -23.94
CA ALA A 14 -7.73 -51.54 -24.15
C ALA A 14 -7.95 -50.50 -23.03
N PHE A 15 -7.15 -50.58 -21.97
CA PHE A 15 -7.11 -49.56 -20.94
C PHE A 15 -6.44 -48.33 -21.56
N SER A 16 -7.23 -47.46 -22.18
CA SER A 16 -6.77 -46.11 -22.50
C SER A 16 -6.58 -45.40 -21.17
N PRO A 17 -5.35 -44.99 -20.77
CA PRO A 17 -5.24 -44.06 -19.67
C PRO A 17 -5.97 -42.80 -20.15
N ALA A 18 -7.13 -42.52 -19.56
CA ALA A 18 -7.72 -41.21 -19.67
C ALA A 18 -6.63 -40.25 -19.17
N ARG A 19 -5.94 -39.56 -20.09
CA ARG A 19 -5.10 -38.44 -19.69
C ARG A 19 -6.10 -37.50 -19.03
N ALA A 20 -6.00 -37.35 -17.71
CA ALA A 20 -6.64 -36.25 -17.03
C ALA A 20 -6.20 -35.03 -17.80
N ALA A 21 -7.12 -34.44 -18.58
CA ALA A 21 -6.86 -33.15 -19.19
C ALA A 21 -6.56 -32.25 -18.00
N GLU A 22 -5.31 -31.83 -17.86
CA GLU A 22 -4.93 -30.83 -16.90
C GLU A 22 -5.91 -29.68 -17.12
N TYR A 23 -6.80 -29.44 -16.15
CA TYR A 23 -7.88 -28.48 -16.29
C TYR A 23 -7.25 -27.09 -16.20
N VAL A 24 -6.58 -26.67 -17.28
CA VAL A 24 -6.07 -25.32 -17.45
C VAL A 24 -7.30 -24.46 -17.68
N LYS A 25 -7.89 -23.97 -16.59
CA LYS A 25 -9.00 -23.02 -16.62
C LYS A 25 -8.51 -21.80 -17.38
N ARG A 26 -8.93 -21.66 -18.64
CA ARG A 26 -8.53 -20.53 -19.49
C ARG A 26 -9.03 -19.24 -18.83
N PRO A 27 -8.21 -18.19 -18.72
CA PRO A 27 -8.67 -16.93 -18.15
C PRO A 27 -9.88 -16.42 -18.93
N VAL A 28 -10.95 -16.10 -18.21
CA VAL A 28 -12.15 -15.50 -18.78
C VAL A 28 -11.87 -14.01 -18.99
N LEU A 29 -12.22 -13.50 -20.17
CA LEU A 29 -12.13 -12.07 -20.46
C LEU A 29 -13.50 -11.43 -20.23
N LEU A 30 -13.59 -10.62 -19.19
CA LEU A 30 -14.77 -9.84 -18.83
C LEU A 30 -14.66 -8.41 -19.36
N LYS A 31 -15.77 -7.66 -19.32
CA LYS A 31 -15.81 -6.23 -19.68
C LYS A 31 -15.78 -5.39 -18.42
N ALA A 32 -14.83 -4.46 -18.31
CA ALA A 32 -14.72 -3.60 -17.12
C ALA A 32 -16.02 -2.84 -16.80
N ALA A 33 -16.76 -2.42 -17.82
CA ALA A 33 -18.06 -1.73 -17.67
C ALA A 33 -19.15 -2.58 -16.99
N ASN A 34 -19.02 -3.91 -17.01
CA ASN A 34 -19.97 -4.82 -16.35
C ASN A 34 -19.56 -5.11 -14.90
N GLU A 35 -18.27 -5.03 -14.60
CA GLU A 35 -17.70 -5.40 -13.30
C GLU A 35 -17.50 -4.19 -12.37
N LEU A 36 -17.35 -2.99 -12.93
CA LEU A 36 -16.94 -1.79 -12.21
C LEU A 36 -17.89 -0.61 -12.45
N PRO A 37 -18.19 0.17 -11.40
CA PRO A 37 -18.87 1.45 -11.53
C PRO A 37 -17.97 2.47 -12.26
N ALA A 38 -18.55 3.55 -12.78
CA ALA A 38 -17.83 4.49 -13.66
C ALA A 38 -16.60 5.11 -13.01
N GLU A 39 -16.70 5.43 -11.71
CA GLU A 39 -15.68 6.12 -10.92
C GLU A 39 -14.44 5.25 -10.70
N LEU A 40 -14.57 3.92 -10.79
CA LEU A 40 -13.43 2.99 -10.73
C LEU A 40 -12.89 2.64 -12.10
N ARG A 41 -13.55 3.04 -13.19
CA ARG A 41 -13.09 2.76 -14.56
C ARG A 41 -12.19 3.84 -15.11
N GLN A 42 -12.39 5.10 -14.69
CA GLN A 42 -11.62 6.23 -15.16
C GLN A 42 -11.65 7.35 -14.14
N GLY A 43 -10.51 8.04 -14.01
CA GLY A 43 -10.38 9.27 -13.25
C GLY A 43 -9.43 10.24 -13.95
N PRO A 44 -9.10 11.37 -13.30
CA PRO A 44 -8.29 12.43 -13.91
C PRO A 44 -6.88 12.00 -14.35
N ASN A 45 -6.28 11.03 -13.63
CA ASN A 45 -4.91 10.56 -13.82
C ASN A 45 -4.81 9.03 -14.00
N PHE A 46 -5.95 8.37 -14.29
CA PHE A 46 -5.95 6.93 -14.54
C PHE A 46 -7.10 6.47 -15.44
N THR A 47 -6.89 5.34 -16.10
CA THR A 47 -7.93 4.62 -16.86
C THR A 47 -7.73 3.11 -16.73
N VAL A 48 -8.81 2.39 -16.41
CA VAL A 48 -8.83 0.92 -16.37
C VAL A 48 -9.07 0.37 -17.77
N GLY A 49 -8.29 -0.64 -18.15
CA GLY A 49 -8.44 -1.35 -19.41
C GLY A 49 -9.85 -1.93 -19.60
N ALA A 50 -10.40 -1.81 -20.81
CA ALA A 50 -11.76 -2.27 -21.10
C ALA A 50 -11.99 -3.77 -20.91
N LYS A 51 -10.93 -4.57 -21.02
CA LYS A 51 -10.93 -6.02 -20.80
C LYS A 51 -10.35 -6.36 -19.44
N VAL A 52 -11.06 -7.16 -18.67
CA VAL A 52 -10.66 -7.63 -17.34
C VAL A 52 -10.35 -9.12 -17.44
N ARG A 53 -9.16 -9.53 -16.99
CA ARG A 53 -8.79 -10.93 -16.95
C ARG A 53 -9.35 -11.52 -15.65
N ASN A 54 -10.03 -12.65 -15.71
CA ASN A 54 -10.49 -13.39 -14.54
C ASN A 54 -9.91 -14.81 -14.60
N ASP A 55 -9.21 -15.25 -13.55
CA ASP A 55 -8.63 -16.60 -13.48
C ASP A 55 -9.61 -17.66 -12.96
N GLY A 56 -10.86 -17.24 -12.72
CA GLY A 56 -11.91 -18.06 -12.13
C GLY A 56 -12.10 -17.86 -10.64
N LEU A 57 -11.29 -17.02 -9.98
CA LEU A 57 -11.44 -16.59 -8.59
C LEU A 57 -11.38 -15.06 -8.48
N ILE A 58 -10.38 -14.43 -9.08
CA ILE A 58 -10.09 -13.00 -8.93
C ILE A 58 -10.04 -12.30 -10.30
N ASN A 59 -10.53 -11.05 -10.32
CA ASN A 59 -10.40 -10.15 -11.46
C ASN A 59 -9.05 -9.41 -11.41
N PHE A 60 -8.29 -9.41 -12.48
CA PHE A 60 -7.07 -8.64 -12.65
C PHE A 60 -7.35 -7.43 -13.53
N TYR A 61 -7.18 -6.25 -12.97
CA TYR A 61 -7.41 -4.97 -13.63
C TYR A 61 -6.08 -4.36 -14.03
N LEU A 62 -5.96 -3.91 -15.28
CA LEU A 62 -4.80 -3.15 -15.74
C LEU A 62 -5.16 -1.67 -15.78
N LEU A 63 -4.36 -0.84 -15.13
CA LEU A 63 -4.51 0.60 -15.10
C LEU A 63 -3.41 1.24 -15.94
N GLN A 64 -3.80 2.21 -16.76
CA GLN A 64 -2.89 3.21 -17.28
C GLN A 64 -2.98 4.43 -16.37
N THR A 65 -1.84 4.93 -15.91
CA THR A 65 -1.76 6.09 -15.04
C THR A 65 -0.67 7.03 -15.54
N ASP A 66 -0.67 8.27 -15.05
CA ASP A 66 0.37 9.26 -15.36
C ASP A 66 1.75 8.86 -14.82
N TYR A 67 1.79 7.90 -13.88
CA TYR A 67 3.01 7.38 -13.24
C TYR A 67 3.44 6.02 -13.81
N GLY A 68 2.75 5.53 -14.86
CA GLY A 68 3.02 4.24 -15.48
C GLY A 68 1.86 3.26 -15.38
N ARG A 69 2.13 2.01 -15.79
CA ARG A 69 1.12 0.95 -15.79
C ARG A 69 1.11 0.21 -14.45
N LEU A 70 -0.09 -0.03 -13.94
CA LEU A 70 -0.31 -0.82 -12.73
C LEU A 70 -1.22 -2.00 -13.02
N SER A 71 -1.11 -3.03 -12.19
CA SER A 71 -2.07 -4.11 -12.09
C SER A 71 -2.68 -4.09 -10.70
N ALA A 72 -3.97 -4.37 -10.60
CA ALA A 72 -4.65 -4.57 -9.34
C ALA A 72 -5.34 -5.95 -9.34
N GLU A 73 -5.06 -6.73 -8.30
CA GLU A 73 -5.61 -8.06 -8.08
C GLU A 73 -6.88 -7.94 -7.24
N GLY A 74 -8.01 -7.95 -7.93
CA GLY A 74 -9.34 -7.84 -7.35
C GLY A 74 -9.79 -6.40 -7.18
N THR A 75 -11.08 -6.26 -6.89
CA THR A 75 -11.74 -4.95 -6.81
C THR A 75 -11.35 -4.18 -5.55
N ALA A 76 -10.88 -4.87 -4.50
CA ALA A 76 -10.41 -4.23 -3.28
C ALA A 76 -9.09 -3.49 -3.51
N GLU A 77 -8.08 -4.15 -4.07
CA GLU A 77 -6.80 -3.51 -4.42
C GLU A 77 -7.03 -2.40 -5.46
N LEU A 78 -7.91 -2.60 -6.44
CA LEU A 78 -8.23 -1.55 -7.41
C LEU A 78 -8.72 -0.27 -6.72
N LYS A 79 -9.58 -0.38 -5.70
CA LYS A 79 -10.07 0.77 -4.94
C LYS A 79 -8.95 1.46 -4.17
N GLU A 80 -8.01 0.69 -3.61
CA GLU A 80 -6.84 1.23 -2.94
C GLU A 80 -5.96 2.01 -3.93
N ARG A 81 -5.60 1.42 -5.07
CA ARG A 81 -4.83 2.10 -6.13
C ARG A 81 -5.52 3.36 -6.64
N VAL A 82 -6.84 3.33 -6.83
CA VAL A 82 -7.61 4.52 -7.25
C VAL A 82 -7.56 5.62 -6.17
N ASN A 83 -7.67 5.27 -4.89
CA ASN A 83 -7.53 6.24 -3.80
C ASN A 83 -6.11 6.82 -3.72
N GLU A 84 -5.09 6.00 -3.91
CA GLU A 84 -3.69 6.42 -3.98
C GLU A 84 -3.44 7.41 -5.13
N LEU A 85 -3.96 7.11 -6.32
CA LEU A 85 -3.87 7.99 -7.49
C LEU A 85 -4.60 9.32 -7.27
N ASN A 86 -5.76 9.27 -6.63
CA ASN A 86 -6.49 10.47 -6.23
C ASN A 86 -5.68 11.32 -5.22
N ALA A 87 -5.07 10.68 -4.22
CA ALA A 87 -4.23 11.35 -3.23
C ALA A 87 -2.98 11.96 -3.84
N LEU A 88 -2.32 11.28 -4.80
CA LEU A 88 -1.18 11.83 -5.52
C LEU A 88 -1.51 13.17 -6.18
N ARG A 89 -2.70 13.29 -6.76
CA ARG A 89 -3.15 14.53 -7.37
C ARG A 89 -3.33 15.66 -6.35
N VAL A 90 -3.80 15.33 -5.15
CA VAL A 90 -3.93 16.28 -4.03
C VAL A 90 -2.54 16.71 -3.55
N MET A 91 -1.62 15.76 -3.41
CA MET A 91 -0.24 16.01 -3.01
C MET A 91 0.51 16.86 -4.05
N GLU A 92 0.32 16.61 -5.34
CA GLU A 92 0.90 17.42 -6.41
C GLU A 92 0.43 18.86 -6.40
N GLU A 93 -0.86 19.10 -6.18
CA GLU A 93 -1.38 20.45 -6.07
C GLU A 93 -0.85 21.16 -4.81
N MET A 94 -0.78 20.42 -3.70
CA MET A 94 -0.22 20.93 -2.45
C MET A 94 1.22 21.39 -2.64
N GLU A 95 2.04 20.62 -3.35
CA GLU A 95 3.43 21.01 -3.60
C GLU A 95 3.61 22.24 -4.47
N ARG A 96 2.62 22.55 -5.32
CA ARG A 96 2.62 23.77 -6.12
C ARG A 96 2.26 25.01 -5.28
N SER A 97 1.64 24.81 -4.12
CA SER A 97 1.23 25.90 -3.24
C SER A 97 2.43 26.62 -2.60
N GLU A 98 2.29 27.93 -2.39
CA GLU A 98 3.32 28.73 -1.71
C GLU A 98 3.55 28.27 -0.26
N VAL A 99 2.49 27.82 0.42
CA VAL A 99 2.58 27.27 1.79
C VAL A 99 3.54 26.07 1.85
N PHE A 100 3.51 25.20 0.84
CA PHE A 100 4.43 24.06 0.77
C PHE A 100 5.86 24.53 0.48
N LYS A 101 6.06 25.44 -0.49
CA LYS A 101 7.39 25.96 -0.85
C LYS A 101 8.04 26.68 0.33
N GLU A 102 7.27 27.47 1.08
CA GLU A 102 7.73 28.17 2.27
C GLU A 102 8.16 27.19 3.37
N ALA A 103 7.36 26.14 3.62
CA ALA A 103 7.72 25.10 4.57
C ALA A 103 9.00 24.37 4.14
N LEU A 104 9.16 24.06 2.85
CA LEU A 104 10.37 23.42 2.34
C LEU A 104 11.62 24.32 2.54
N VAL A 105 11.52 25.60 2.17
CA VAL A 105 12.61 26.59 2.38
C VAL A 105 12.91 26.80 3.86
N GLY A 106 11.88 26.90 4.69
CA GLY A 106 11.99 27.03 6.14
C GLY A 106 12.72 25.84 6.76
N GLY A 107 12.40 24.63 6.31
CA GLY A 107 13.04 23.39 6.76
C GLY A 107 14.52 23.30 6.42
N VAL A 108 14.91 23.71 5.21
CA VAL A 108 16.32 23.78 4.79
C VAL A 108 17.08 24.80 5.65
N LYS A 109 16.50 25.97 5.93
CA LYS A 109 17.13 26.99 6.76
C LYS A 109 17.27 26.57 8.22
N ALA A 110 16.27 25.91 8.79
CA ALA A 110 16.24 25.48 10.19
C ALA A 110 17.23 24.33 10.48
N THR A 111 17.66 23.59 9.46
CA THR A 111 18.56 22.42 9.61
C THR A 111 20.04 22.72 9.33
N GLY A 112 20.38 23.87 8.75
CA GLY A 112 21.77 24.20 8.36
C GLY A 112 22.34 23.25 7.29
N GLU A 113 23.51 23.57 6.71
CA GLU A 113 24.14 22.82 5.60
C GLU A 113 24.52 21.34 5.90
N GLY A 114 24.09 20.74 7.02
CA GLY A 114 24.76 19.58 7.61
C GLY A 114 23.92 18.49 8.27
N VAL A 115 22.64 18.27 7.92
CA VAL A 115 21.87 17.11 8.45
C VAL A 115 21.14 16.33 7.35
N VAL A 116 21.83 16.04 6.24
CA VAL A 116 21.28 15.21 5.15
C VAL A 116 21.39 13.71 5.46
N ASN A 117 22.31 13.29 6.33
CA ASN A 117 22.64 11.87 6.54
C ASN A 117 21.69 11.12 7.49
N LEU A 118 20.62 11.75 7.98
CA LEU A 118 19.72 11.18 8.98
C LEU A 118 18.31 10.86 8.47
N VAL A 119 18.02 11.16 7.20
CA VAL A 119 16.70 10.94 6.59
C VAL A 119 16.70 9.82 5.55
N THR A 120 17.86 9.22 5.28
CA THR A 120 18.00 7.99 4.51
C THR A 120 18.04 6.78 5.45
N SER A 121 16.96 6.54 6.21
CA SER A 121 16.80 5.24 6.86
C SER A 121 16.61 4.17 5.77
N PRO A 122 17.37 3.07 5.79
CA PRO A 122 17.42 2.11 4.69
C PRO A 122 16.06 1.43 4.51
N ILE A 123 15.46 1.58 3.33
CA ILE A 123 14.17 0.96 2.95
C ILE A 123 14.32 -0.57 2.77
N ASP A 124 15.54 -1.11 2.86
CA ASP A 124 15.83 -2.53 2.64
C ASP A 124 15.50 -3.49 3.80
N THR A 125 14.97 -3.03 4.94
CA THR A 125 14.64 -3.92 6.08
C THR A 125 13.38 -4.80 5.85
N GLY A 126 12.90 -4.92 4.61
CA GLY A 126 11.72 -5.72 4.25
C GLY A 126 12.00 -7.00 3.45
N LYS A 127 13.24 -7.23 2.97
CA LYS A 127 13.48 -8.28 1.96
C LYS A 127 14.02 -9.62 2.44
N GLU A 128 14.28 -9.83 3.73
CA GLU A 128 14.73 -11.14 4.22
C GLU A 128 14.00 -11.55 5.50
N ILE A 129 12.75 -11.96 5.37
CA ILE A 129 12.14 -12.90 6.33
C ILE A 129 12.43 -14.30 5.79
N ILE A 130 13.66 -14.78 5.99
CA ILE A 130 14.01 -16.19 5.79
C ILE A 130 14.72 -16.66 7.07
N GLU A 131 13.99 -17.48 7.83
CA GLU A 131 14.44 -18.55 8.74
C GLU A 131 15.70 -18.31 9.60
N GLY A 132 15.53 -18.13 10.92
CA GLY A 132 16.65 -18.39 11.85
C GLY A 132 16.51 -17.84 13.26
N THR A 133 16.47 -18.75 14.24
CA THR A 133 16.53 -18.57 15.69
C THR A 133 17.61 -17.60 16.22
N GLY A 134 17.23 -16.77 17.21
CA GLY A 134 17.93 -16.74 18.50
C GLY A 134 18.97 -15.65 18.83
N GLN A 135 19.48 -14.84 17.89
CA GLN A 135 20.60 -13.91 18.20
C GLN A 135 20.41 -12.43 17.86
N PHE A 136 19.29 -12.02 17.23
CA PHE A 136 19.07 -10.61 16.85
C PHE A 136 18.35 -9.73 17.89
N LEU A 137 17.80 -10.29 18.98
CA LEU A 137 17.17 -9.46 20.03
C LEU A 137 18.18 -8.79 20.98
N SER A 138 19.47 -9.13 20.91
CA SER A 138 20.50 -8.59 21.81
C SER A 138 20.82 -7.10 21.58
N ASN A 139 20.41 -6.51 20.45
CA ASN A 139 20.75 -5.12 20.11
C ASN A 139 19.58 -4.14 20.28
N ILE A 140 18.34 -4.64 20.44
CA ILE A 140 17.17 -3.77 20.67
C ILE A 140 17.21 -3.20 22.10
N GLY A 141 17.76 -3.92 23.08
CA GLY A 141 17.86 -3.46 24.46
C GLY A 141 18.91 -2.36 24.72
N GLN A 142 19.98 -2.29 23.91
CA GLN A 142 21.03 -1.26 24.07
C GLN A 142 20.66 0.08 23.41
N ALA A 143 19.69 0.09 22.48
CA ALA A 143 19.19 1.31 21.85
C ALA A 143 18.19 2.10 22.72
N PHE A 144 17.71 1.52 23.83
CA PHE A 144 16.83 2.23 24.78
C PHE A 144 17.58 2.99 25.87
N VAL A 145 18.91 2.87 25.93
CA VAL A 145 19.77 3.63 26.84
C VAL A 145 21.07 3.97 26.10
N SER A 146 21.07 5.08 25.38
CA SER A 146 22.30 5.71 24.88
C SER A 146 22.27 7.19 25.23
N ASP A 147 23.28 7.65 25.96
CA ASP A 147 23.42 9.02 26.49
C ASP A 147 24.01 9.99 25.44
N ASP A 148 23.89 9.66 24.15
CA ASP A 148 24.39 10.44 23.02
C ASP A 148 23.30 11.42 22.52
N PRO A 149 23.48 12.74 22.69
CA PRO A 149 22.51 13.76 22.28
C PRO A 149 22.18 13.74 20.78
N ASN A 150 23.10 13.24 19.93
CA ASN A 150 22.88 13.20 18.48
C ASN A 150 21.92 12.07 18.08
N GLN A 151 21.99 10.92 18.75
CA GLN A 151 21.09 9.79 18.49
C GLN A 151 19.66 10.07 18.98
N ASP A 152 19.51 10.77 20.10
CA ASP A 152 18.21 11.19 20.61
C ASP A 152 17.50 12.17 19.65
N ASN A 153 18.23 13.16 19.11
CA ASN A 153 17.68 14.08 18.11
C ASN A 153 17.32 13.38 16.79
N ALA A 154 18.18 12.49 16.30
CA ALA A 154 17.93 11.63 15.15
C ALA A 154 16.63 10.82 15.30
N LEU A 155 16.48 10.16 16.45
CA LEU A 155 15.30 9.37 16.77
C LEU A 155 14.04 10.23 16.83
N LYS A 156 14.11 11.42 17.46
CA LYS A 156 12.98 12.37 17.52
C LYS A 156 12.56 12.86 16.12
N VAL A 157 13.51 13.14 15.23
CA VAL A 157 13.23 13.53 13.85
C VAL A 157 12.57 12.39 13.09
N ALA A 158 13.09 11.16 13.20
CA ALA A 158 12.49 9.99 12.57
C ALA A 158 11.06 9.72 13.09
N LEU A 159 10.83 9.80 14.40
CA LEU A 159 9.51 9.65 15.01
C LEU A 159 8.55 10.76 14.55
N GLY A 160 9.03 12.00 14.45
CA GLY A 160 8.29 13.13 13.90
C GLY A 160 7.90 12.89 12.43
N TYR A 161 8.83 12.36 11.63
CA TYR A 161 8.62 12.04 10.22
C TYR A 161 7.55 10.95 10.04
N ASP A 162 7.64 9.86 10.80
CA ASP A 162 6.64 8.79 10.73
C ASP A 162 5.27 9.24 11.24
N ALA A 163 5.22 10.05 12.29
CA ALA A 163 3.98 10.65 12.77
C ALA A 163 3.36 11.60 11.73
N ALA A 164 4.18 12.41 11.06
CA ALA A 164 3.73 13.30 10.00
C ALA A 164 3.20 12.52 8.79
N LYS A 165 3.92 11.51 8.29
CA LYS A 165 3.44 10.63 7.20
C LYS A 165 2.06 10.04 7.52
N ARG A 166 1.92 9.49 8.73
CA ARG A 166 0.63 8.94 9.21
C ARG A 166 -0.49 9.98 9.25
N GLN A 167 -0.19 11.18 9.73
CA GLN A 167 -1.16 12.26 9.80
C GLN A 167 -1.61 12.71 8.41
N PHE A 168 -0.69 12.94 7.48
CA PHE A 168 -1.05 13.34 6.11
C PHE A 168 -1.76 12.21 5.35
N ALA A 169 -1.31 10.96 5.48
CA ALA A 169 -1.99 9.81 4.89
C ALA A 169 -3.44 9.70 5.38
N TYR A 170 -3.68 9.95 6.67
CA TYR A 170 -5.04 10.02 7.23
C TYR A 170 -5.89 11.11 6.60
N GLU A 171 -5.34 12.28 6.29
CA GLU A 171 -6.12 13.36 5.66
C GLU A 171 -6.37 13.09 4.16
N PHE A 172 -5.46 12.37 3.50
CA PHE A 172 -5.61 11.96 2.10
C PHE A 172 -6.41 10.67 1.92
N GLY A 173 -6.68 9.95 3.00
CA GLY A 173 -7.47 8.72 2.99
C GLY A 173 -6.75 7.49 2.47
N ILE A 174 -5.42 7.52 2.49
CA ILE A 174 -4.55 6.46 2.00
C ILE A 174 -3.83 5.74 3.14
N ASN A 175 -3.22 4.61 2.82
CA ASN A 175 -2.41 3.86 3.76
C ASN A 175 -1.03 4.55 3.94
N PRO A 176 -0.61 4.91 5.17
CA PRO A 176 0.73 5.46 5.40
C PRO A 176 1.88 4.48 5.14
N TYR A 177 1.56 3.20 4.97
CA TYR A 177 2.49 2.13 4.63
C TYR A 177 2.15 1.54 3.24
N SER A 178 1.72 2.40 2.32
CA SER A 178 1.57 2.06 0.90
C SER A 178 2.87 1.47 0.36
N ASP A 179 2.74 0.54 -0.58
CA ASP A 179 3.83 -0.05 -1.36
C ASP A 179 3.99 0.61 -2.74
N TYR A 180 3.23 1.67 -3.01
CA TYR A 180 3.26 2.37 -4.29
C TYR A 180 4.28 3.51 -4.27
N GLU A 181 5.38 3.33 -5.00
CA GLU A 181 6.53 4.24 -4.95
C GLU A 181 6.18 5.74 -5.11
N PRO A 182 5.35 6.16 -6.08
CA PRO A 182 4.99 7.58 -6.18
C PRO A 182 4.31 8.11 -4.93
N VAL A 183 3.49 7.30 -4.24
CA VAL A 183 2.86 7.70 -2.97
C VAL A 183 3.89 7.79 -1.86
N ILE A 184 4.79 6.80 -1.77
CA ILE A 184 5.86 6.76 -0.76
C ILE A 184 6.71 8.03 -0.88
N ASP A 185 7.14 8.36 -2.09
CA ASP A 185 8.00 9.51 -2.37
C ASP A 185 7.31 10.82 -1.99
N ARG A 186 6.10 11.05 -2.51
CA ARG A 186 5.35 12.31 -2.31
C ARG A 186 4.95 12.52 -0.86
N LEU A 187 4.45 11.47 -0.22
CA LEU A 187 4.07 11.52 1.19
C LEU A 187 5.30 11.75 2.08
N GLY A 188 6.44 11.19 1.69
CA GLY A 188 7.72 11.42 2.36
C GLY A 188 8.21 12.87 2.23
N GLU A 189 8.13 13.47 1.03
CA GLU A 189 8.45 14.89 0.83
C GLU A 189 7.57 15.80 1.70
N ILE A 190 6.26 15.55 1.73
CA ILE A 190 5.33 16.29 2.58
C ILE A 190 5.64 16.12 4.06
N ALA A 191 5.93 14.90 4.51
CA ALA A 191 6.27 14.66 5.90
C ALA A 191 7.60 15.32 6.31
N ARG A 192 8.60 15.35 5.42
CA ARG A 192 9.85 16.10 5.63
C ARG A 192 9.56 17.60 5.76
N ALA A 193 8.76 18.17 4.85
CA ALA A 193 8.36 19.57 4.92
C ALA A 193 7.54 19.89 6.20
N ALA A 194 6.75 18.94 6.69
CA ALA A 194 6.03 19.08 7.94
C ALA A 194 6.95 19.13 9.16
N VAL A 195 7.91 18.22 9.25
CA VAL A 195 8.84 18.14 10.39
C VAL A 195 9.83 19.30 10.37
N ALA A 196 10.41 19.60 9.22
CA ALA A 196 11.45 20.62 9.11
C ALA A 196 10.86 22.03 9.01
N GLY A 197 9.74 22.19 8.29
CA GLY A 197 9.12 23.48 7.96
C GLY A 197 7.84 23.82 8.71
N GLY A 198 7.33 22.91 9.56
CA GLY A 198 6.10 23.14 10.31
C GLY A 198 4.82 23.08 9.47
N LEU A 199 4.86 22.49 8.26
CA LEU A 199 3.67 22.30 7.43
C LEU A 199 2.61 21.44 8.16
N THR A 200 1.42 21.99 8.35
CA THR A 200 0.29 21.25 8.93
C THR A 200 -0.69 20.82 7.85
N PRO A 201 -1.37 19.67 8.00
CA PRO A 201 -2.33 19.22 7.00
C PRO A 201 -3.48 20.21 6.76
N LYS A 202 -3.94 20.88 7.82
CA LYS A 202 -5.00 21.90 7.72
C LYS A 202 -4.55 23.08 6.86
N ALA A 203 -3.35 23.60 7.08
CA ALA A 203 -2.81 24.71 6.29
C ALA A 203 -2.60 24.29 4.84
N ALA A 204 -2.07 23.09 4.64
CA ALA A 204 -1.79 22.56 3.31
C ALA A 204 -3.06 22.32 2.49
N LEU A 205 -4.09 21.72 3.09
CA LEU A 205 -5.40 21.51 2.45
C LEU A 205 -6.17 22.82 2.22
N ALA A 206 -5.92 23.86 3.00
CA ALA A 206 -6.53 25.18 2.77
C ALA A 206 -5.89 25.94 1.60
N ALA A 207 -4.68 25.53 1.18
CA ALA A 207 -3.91 26.17 0.11
C ALA A 207 -4.13 25.53 -1.27
N ILE A 208 -4.85 24.41 -1.34
CA ILE A 208 -5.21 23.74 -2.60
C ILE A 208 -6.62 24.11 -3.04
N ASP A 209 -6.88 23.93 -4.33
CA ASP A 209 -8.20 24.13 -4.93
C ASP A 209 -9.29 23.24 -4.28
N HIS A 210 -10.49 23.78 -4.13
CA HIS A 210 -11.59 23.15 -3.40
C HIS A 210 -12.11 21.86 -4.06
N ASP A 211 -12.08 21.80 -5.39
CA ASP A 211 -12.54 20.62 -6.13
C ASP A 211 -11.56 19.47 -5.94
N ILE A 212 -10.25 19.77 -5.88
CA ILE A 212 -9.19 18.82 -5.57
C ILE A 212 -9.31 18.33 -4.11
N ALA A 213 -9.55 19.25 -3.17
CA ALA A 213 -9.71 18.92 -1.75
C ALA A 213 -10.92 18.01 -1.49
N THR A 214 -11.97 18.09 -2.30
CA THR A 214 -13.17 17.26 -2.16
C THR A 214 -12.89 15.78 -2.45
N ILE A 215 -11.93 15.48 -3.32
CA ILE A 215 -11.54 14.09 -3.67
C ILE A 215 -10.88 13.38 -2.47
N ALA A 216 -10.21 14.12 -1.58
CA ALA A 216 -9.58 13.56 -0.38
C ALA A 216 -10.57 13.16 0.74
N ARG A 217 -11.88 13.42 0.59
CA ARG A 217 -12.84 13.23 1.69
C ARG A 217 -13.11 11.74 1.98
N ILE A 218 -12.66 11.29 3.15
CA ILE A 218 -12.93 9.93 3.64
C ILE A 218 -14.29 9.86 4.32
N SER A 219 -15.00 8.75 4.13
CA SER A 219 -16.28 8.46 4.78
C SER A 219 -16.15 8.27 6.30
N GLY A 220 -17.22 8.56 7.06
CA GLY A 220 -17.21 8.56 8.52
C GLY A 220 -16.74 7.26 9.19
N THR A 221 -17.17 6.11 8.68
CA THR A 221 -16.78 4.79 9.22
C THR A 221 -15.30 4.48 8.96
N ALA A 222 -14.79 4.80 7.76
CA ALA A 222 -13.38 4.59 7.43
C ALA A 222 -12.45 5.48 8.27
N ARG A 223 -12.88 6.71 8.63
CA ARG A 223 -12.12 7.59 9.53
C ARG A 223 -11.82 6.96 10.89
N GLY A 224 -12.72 6.16 11.45
CA GLY A 224 -12.48 5.50 12.75
C GLY A 224 -11.32 4.51 12.73
N MET A 225 -11.25 3.67 11.68
CA MET A 225 -10.16 2.70 11.51
C MET A 225 -8.86 3.41 11.13
N GLN A 226 -8.91 4.37 10.21
CA GLN A 226 -7.74 5.12 9.79
C GLN A 226 -7.18 5.99 10.93
N LYS A 227 -8.03 6.50 11.83
CA LYS A 227 -7.60 7.22 13.03
C LYS A 227 -6.73 6.33 13.94
N LEU A 228 -7.08 5.06 14.07
CA LEU A 228 -6.27 4.12 14.85
C LEU A 228 -4.88 3.93 14.23
N VAL A 229 -4.83 3.74 12.90
CA VAL A 229 -3.56 3.61 12.17
C VAL A 229 -2.73 4.88 12.25
N ARG A 230 -3.36 6.05 12.17
CA ARG A 230 -2.73 7.36 12.29
C ARG A 230 -2.05 7.56 13.65
N ASP A 231 -2.78 7.25 14.72
CA ASP A 231 -2.36 7.53 16.10
C ASP A 231 -1.34 6.51 16.63
N ASN A 232 -1.14 5.37 15.95
CA ASN A 232 -0.35 4.26 16.47
C ASN A 232 0.73 3.77 15.49
N PRO A 233 1.99 3.59 15.94
CA PRO A 233 3.00 2.91 15.15
C PRO A 233 2.71 1.40 14.98
N PRO A 234 3.37 0.71 14.03
CA PRO A 234 3.03 -0.68 13.67
C PRO A 234 3.14 -1.67 14.84
N ASN A 235 4.16 -1.52 15.69
CA ASN A 235 4.34 -2.32 16.90
C ASN A 235 3.16 -2.16 17.87
N LYS A 236 2.66 -0.92 18.05
CA LYS A 236 1.51 -0.65 18.92
C LYS A 236 0.21 -1.20 18.33
N LEU A 237 0.04 -1.14 17.01
CA LEU A 237 -1.09 -1.77 16.32
C LEU A 237 -1.09 -3.29 16.52
N ARG A 238 0.09 -3.94 16.49
CA ARG A 238 0.22 -5.37 16.78
C ARG A 238 -0.17 -5.70 18.21
N GLU A 239 0.26 -4.90 19.19
CA GLU A 239 -0.12 -5.06 20.59
C GLU A 239 -1.65 -4.95 20.77
N ILE A 240 -2.26 -3.91 20.19
CA ILE A 240 -3.73 -3.71 20.22
C ILE A 240 -4.46 -4.90 19.59
N ASN A 241 -3.96 -5.41 18.46
CA ASN A 241 -4.55 -6.57 17.81
C ASN A 241 -4.43 -7.83 18.66
N LEU A 242 -3.26 -8.11 19.23
CA LEU A 242 -3.04 -9.25 20.12
C LEU A 242 -3.97 -9.20 21.35
N ASP A 243 -4.14 -8.03 21.94
CA ASP A 243 -5.03 -7.86 23.09
C ASP A 243 -6.52 -8.00 22.74
N LYS A 244 -6.92 -7.64 21.52
CA LYS A 244 -8.28 -7.90 21.03
C LYS A 244 -8.51 -9.39 20.78
N LEU A 245 -7.53 -10.06 20.17
CA LEU A 245 -7.63 -11.49 19.86
C LEU A 245 -7.71 -12.35 21.12
N LYS A 246 -7.06 -11.95 22.22
CA LYS A 246 -7.18 -12.63 23.52
C LYS A 246 -8.57 -12.54 24.16
N LYS A 247 -9.45 -11.66 23.67
CA LYS A 247 -10.80 -11.41 24.20
C LYS A 247 -11.90 -12.07 23.37
N ILE A 248 -11.52 -12.79 22.30
CA ILE A 248 -12.39 -13.58 21.43
C ILE A 248 -12.26 -15.04 21.83
#